data_AF-F3CE19-F1
#
_entry.id   AF-F3CE19-F1
#
_cell.length_a   1.000
_cell.length_b   1.000
_cell.length_c   1.000
_cell.angle_alpha   90.00
_cell.angle_beta   90.00
_cell.angle_gamma   90.00
#
_symmetry.space_group_name_H-M   'P 1'
#
loop_
_entity.id
_entity.type
_entity.pdbx_description
1 polymer ?
#
loop_
_entity_poly.entity_id
_entity_poly.type
_entity_poly.pdbx_seq_one_letter_code
_entity_poly.pdbx_strand_id
1 'polypeptide(L)' 'MDVLSLIGLILAFVAIIGGNFLEGGHLGALLNGPAALIVLGGT' A
#
# COMPACT_ATOMS: atom_id res chain seq x y z
N MET A 1 -18.45 -4.22 -7.07
CA MET A 1 -17.44 -3.14 -7.01
C MET A 1 -17.64 -2.27 -8.22
N ASP A 2 -17.82 -0.98 -8.01
CA ASP A 2 -18.14 -0.04 -9.08
C ASP A 2 -16.86 0.57 -9.65
N VAL A 3 -16.94 1.09 -10.88
CA VAL A 3 -15.79 1.63 -11.62
C VAL A 3 -15.02 2.68 -10.80
N LEU A 4 -15.73 3.49 -10.03
CA LEU A 4 -15.12 4.49 -9.15
C LEU A 4 -14.27 3.85 -8.04
N SER A 5 -14.74 2.76 -7.44
CA SER A 5 -13.98 2.02 -6.42
C SER A 5 -12.72 1.39 -7.00
N LEU A 6 -12.78 0.86 -8.23
CA LEU A 6 -11.61 0.29 -8.92
C LEU A 6 -10.55 1.37 -9.21
N ILE A 7 -10.99 2.53 -9.70
CA ILE A 7 -10.10 3.67 -9.95
C ILE A 7 -9.46 4.15 -8.64
N GLY A 8 -10.25 4.24 -7.57
CA GLY A 8 -9.74 4.62 -6.24
C GLY A 8 -8.69 3.65 -5.72
N LEU A 9 -8.89 2.34 -5.90
CA LEU A 9 -7.92 1.32 -5.51
C LEU A 9 -6.60 1.47 -6.28
N ILE A 10 -6.66 1.64 -7.60
CA ILE A 10 -5.46 1.82 -8.43
C ILE A 10 -4.72 3.11 -8.05
N LEU A 11 -5.44 4.22 -7.84
CA LEU A 11 -4.86 5.47 -7.39
C LEU A 11 -4.15 5.33 -6.04
N ALA A 12 -4.74 4.60 -5.09
CA ALA A 12 -4.12 4.36 -3.79
C ALA A 12 -2.78 3.61 -3.92
N PHE A 13 -2.74 2.55 -4.73
CA PHE A 13 -1.48 1.83 -4.99
C PHE A 13 -0.43 2.71 -5.65
N VAL A 14 -0.82 3.49 -6.67
CA VAL A 14 0.09 4.41 -7.37
C VAL A 14 0.62 5.49 -6.43
N ALA A 15 -0.21 6.07 -5.58
CA ALA A 15 0.20 7.09 -4.62
C ALA A 15 1.19 6.54 -3.57
N ILE A 16 0.92 5.35 -3.01
CA ILE A 16 1.77 4.74 -1.99
C ILE A 16 3.13 4.32 -2.58
N ILE A 17 3.11 3.59 -3.70
CA ILE A 17 4.34 3.10 -4.35
C ILE A 17 5.12 4.25 -4.96
N GLY A 18 4.44 5.16 -5.65
CA GLY A 18 5.04 6.33 -6.30
C GLY A 18 5.66 7.28 -5.28
N GLY A 19 4.96 7.58 -4.18
CA GLY A 19 5.51 8.39 -3.09
C GLY A 19 6.77 7.76 -2.49
N ASN A 20 6.72 6.46 -2.17
CA ASN A 20 7.89 5.74 -1.65
C ASN A 20 9.09 5.77 -2.61
N PHE A 21 8.84 5.63 -3.92
CA PHE A 21 9.89 5.70 -4.94
C PHE A 21 10.49 7.11 -5.07
N LEU A 22 9.65 8.15 -5.04
CA LEU A 22 10.11 9.55 -5.10
C LEU A 22 10.93 9.96 -3.87
N GLU A 23 10.63 9.38 -2.71
CA GLU A 23 11.43 9.53 -1.48
C GLU A 23 12.74 8.70 -1.49
N GLY A 24 12.98 7.89 -2.53
CA GLY A 24 14.15 7.01 -2.61
C GLY A 24 14.05 5.78 -1.70
N GLY A 25 12.84 5.44 -1.25
CA GLY A 25 12.55 4.30 -0.39
C GLY A 25 12.74 2.95 -1.09
N HIS A 26 12.67 1.88 -0.30
CA HIS A 26 12.70 0.51 -0.80
C HIS A 26 11.34 -0.15 -0.61
N LEU A 27 10.82 -0.75 -1.68
CA LEU A 27 9.53 -1.45 -1.66
C LEU A 27 9.49 -2.59 -0.62
N GLY A 28 10.62 -3.24 -0.37
CA GLY A 28 10.73 -4.26 0.68
C GLY A 28 10.45 -3.73 2.09
N ALA A 29 10.68 -2.44 2.34
CA ALA A 29 10.38 -1.82 3.63
C ALA A 29 8.87 -1.69 3.88
N LEU A 30 8.05 -1.62 2.81
CA LEU A 30 6.59 -1.60 2.90
C LEU A 30 6.02 -2.98 3.28
N LEU A 31 6.74 -4.06 2.99
CA LEU A 31 6.32 -5.44 3.24
C LEU A 31 6.84 -5.97 4.58
N ASN A 32 6.50 -5.27 5.66
CA ASN A 32 6.90 -5.68 7.01
C ASN A 32 5.99 -6.79 7.55
N GLY A 33 6.50 -8.03 7.61
CA GLY A 33 5.75 -9.21 8.07
C GLY A 33 5.15 -9.09 9.47
N PRO A 34 5.92 -8.66 10.50
CA PRO A 34 5.38 -8.39 11.82
C PRO A 34 4.25 -7.34 11.83
N ALA A 35 4.43 -6.22 11.12
CA ALA A 35 3.39 -5.20 11.03
C ALA A 35 2.11 -5.73 10.36
N ALA A 36 2.26 -6.55 9.31
CA ALA A 36 1.12 -7.20 8.65
C ALA A 36 0.38 -8.14 9.61
N LEU A 37 1.08 -8.92 10.43
CA LEU A 37 0.45 -9.78 11.45
C LEU A 37 -0.30 -8.99 12.51
N ILE A 38 0.25 -7.85 12.96
CA ILE A 38 -0.40 -7.00 13.97
C ILE A 38 -1.67 -6.36 13.40
N VAL A 39 -1.57 -5.79 12.18
CA VAL A 39 -2.69 -5.05 11.57
C VAL A 39 -3.77 -6.02 11.09
N LEU A 40 -3.42 -7.08 10.35
CA LEU A 40 -4.41 -8.03 9.80
C LEU A 40 -4.89 -9.04 10.83
N GLY A 41 -4.05 -9.43 11.80
CA GLY A 41 -4.44 -10.37 12.86
C GLY A 41 -5.16 -9.73 14.05
N GLY A 42 -5.09 -8.40 14.17
CA GLY A 42 -5.76 -7.61 15.22
C GLY A 42 -7.09 -6.98 14.80
N THR A 43 -7.47 -7.07 13.52
CA THR A 43 -8.75 -6.62 12.94
C THR A 43 -9.67 -7.79 12.67
#